data_AF-A0A521XQL7-F1
#
_entry.id   AF-A0A521XQL7-F1
#
_cell.length_a   1.000
_cell.length_b   1.000
_cell.length_c   1.000
_cell.angle_alpha   90.00
_cell.angle_beta   90.00
_cell.angle_gamma   90.00
#
_symmetry.space_group_name_H-M   'P 1'
#
loop_
_entity.id
_entity.type
_entity.pdbx_description
1 polymer ?
#
loop_
_entity_poly.entity_id
_entity_poly.type
_entity_poly.pdbx_seq_one_letter_code
_entity_poly.pdbx_strand_id
1 'polypeptide(L)'
;MPELGSNSAIAVTFLVDTGADMTVLHPQDSLRLLPTEDAWKWAMKKASAMVGGAGQGVRHYMMDAWILFTHTDGTVDSRNIVLCVGHPHPGNRQHESLLGRDVLQHYVSSFDGVYGLTLAARPPAP
;
A
#
# COMPACT_ATOMS: atom_id res chain seq x y z
N MET A 1 -3.86 2.81 22.17
CA MET A 1 -3.90 2.23 20.81
C MET A 1 -4.56 0.88 20.97
N PRO A 2 -5.61 0.48 20.24
CA PRO A 2 -5.80 -0.95 20.05
C PRO A 2 -4.46 -1.44 19.49
N GLU A 3 -3.80 -2.35 20.20
CA GLU A 3 -2.55 -2.89 19.72
C GLU A 3 -2.86 -3.53 18.36
N LEU A 4 -2.44 -2.86 17.28
CA LEU A 4 -2.06 -3.58 16.09
C LEU A 4 -0.95 -4.49 16.60
N GLY A 5 -1.32 -5.71 17.00
CA GLY A 5 -0.41 -6.61 17.71
C GLY A 5 0.85 -6.81 16.88
N SER A 6 1.90 -7.35 17.49
CA SER A 6 3.20 -7.64 16.86
C SER A 6 3.14 -8.54 15.59
N ASN A 7 1.93 -8.90 15.13
CA ASN A 7 1.57 -9.70 13.96
C ASN A 7 0.63 -8.95 12.97
N SER A 8 0.49 -7.62 13.01
CA SER A 8 -0.38 -6.87 12.10
C SER A 8 0.21 -6.63 10.70
N ALA A 9 1.12 -7.50 10.27
CA ALA A 9 1.69 -7.48 8.92
C ALA A 9 0.85 -8.39 8.02
N ILE A 10 0.56 -7.93 6.82
CA ILE A 10 -0.10 -8.73 5.79
C ILE A 10 0.76 -8.74 4.53
N ALA A 11 0.85 -9.89 3.87
CA ALA A 11 1.39 -9.97 2.53
C ALA A 11 0.31 -9.53 1.53
N VAL A 12 0.63 -8.51 0.74
CA VAL A 12 -0.25 -7.88 -0.25
C VAL A 12 0.43 -7.92 -1.61
N THR A 13 -0.33 -8.30 -2.64
CA THR A 13 0.10 -8.14 -4.02
C THR A 13 -0.36 -6.76 -4.49
N PHE A 14 0.60 -5.93 -4.88
CA PHE A 14 0.31 -4.61 -5.43
C PHE A 14 0.46 -4.63 -6.95
N LEU A 15 -0.47 -3.96 -7.64
CA LEU A 15 -0.23 -3.48 -8.99
C LEU A 15 0.74 -2.29 -8.89
N VAL A 16 1.83 -2.35 -9.65
CA VAL A 16 2.75 -1.21 -9.76
C VAL A 16 2.16 -0.18 -10.70
N ASP A 17 1.83 0.99 -10.17
CA ASP A 17 1.11 2.03 -10.90
C ASP A 17 1.85 3.38 -10.85
N THR A 18 2.54 3.71 -11.94
CA THR A 18 3.24 5.00 -12.08
C THR A 18 2.28 6.20 -12.22
N GLY A 19 1.02 5.95 -12.56
CA GLY A 19 -0.05 6.95 -12.64
C GLY A 19 -0.71 7.27 -11.30
N ALA A 20 -0.54 6.40 -10.30
CA ALA A 20 -0.99 6.66 -8.94
C ALA A 20 0.04 7.51 -8.17
N ASP A 21 -0.38 8.66 -7.64
CA ASP A 21 0.49 9.50 -6.80
C ASP A 21 0.74 8.88 -5.42
N MET A 22 -0.20 8.08 -4.92
CA MET A 22 -0.20 7.50 -3.58
C MET A 22 -0.31 5.98 -3.62
N THR A 23 0.30 5.31 -2.65
CA THR A 23 0.14 3.88 -2.42
C THR A 23 -1.16 3.61 -1.68
N VAL A 24 -2.00 2.73 -2.24
CA VAL A 24 -3.37 2.47 -1.81
C VAL A 24 -3.56 0.99 -1.49
N LEU A 25 -4.02 0.72 -0.26
CA LEU A 25 -4.50 -0.60 0.13
C LEU A 25 -5.99 -0.69 -0.14
N HIS A 26 -6.37 -1.51 -1.13
CA HIS A 26 -7.75 -1.62 -1.55
C HIS A 26 -8.60 -2.45 -0.56
N PRO A 27 -9.95 -2.31 -0.60
CA PRO A 27 -10.84 -2.85 0.42
C PRO A 27 -10.71 -4.34 0.76
N GLN A 28 -10.28 -5.18 -0.17
CA GLN A 28 -10.08 -6.62 0.10
C GLN A 28 -8.89 -6.87 1.02
N ASP A 29 -7.78 -6.17 0.80
CA ASP A 29 -6.60 -6.31 1.64
C ASP A 29 -6.73 -5.50 2.94
N SER A 30 -7.46 -4.39 2.92
CA SER A 30 -7.70 -3.61 4.14
C SER A 30 -8.46 -4.38 5.20
N LEU A 31 -9.38 -5.28 4.83
CA LEU A 31 -10.06 -6.19 5.75
C LEU A 31 -9.11 -7.20 6.40
N ARG A 32 -8.01 -7.56 5.73
CA ARG A 32 -6.98 -8.44 6.30
C ARG A 32 -6.10 -7.68 7.29
N LEU A 33 -5.83 -6.40 7.01
CA LEU A 33 -5.06 -5.52 7.89
C LEU A 33 -5.86 -5.09 9.13
N LEU A 34 -7.15 -4.81 8.94
CA LEU A 34 -8.09 -4.33 9.95
C LEU A 34 -9.26 -5.32 10.07
N PRO A 35 -9.06 -6.48 10.72
CA PRO A 35 -10.06 -7.55 10.71
C PRO A 35 -11.24 -7.31 11.66
N THR A 36 -11.16 -6.34 12.57
CA THR A 36 -12.19 -6.10 13.59
C THR A 36 -12.85 -4.74 13.45
N GLU A 37 -14.07 -4.62 13.95
CA GLU A 37 -14.81 -3.35 13.99
C GLU A 37 -14.04 -2.28 14.79
N ASP A 38 -13.40 -2.66 15.90
CA ASP A 38 -12.61 -1.73 16.71
C ASP A 38 -11.36 -1.23 15.99
N ALA A 39 -10.71 -2.07 15.17
CA ALA A 39 -9.61 -1.66 14.32
C ALA A 39 -10.09 -0.63 13.27
N TRP A 40 -11.26 -0.85 12.68
CA TRP A 40 -11.89 0.12 11.78
C TRP A 40 -12.29 1.42 12.51
N LYS A 41 -12.88 1.35 13.70
CA LYS A 41 -13.19 2.54 14.53
C LYS A 41 -11.95 3.36 14.84
N TRP A 42 -10.81 2.72 15.02
CA TRP A 42 -9.54 3.41 15.18
C TRP A 42 -9.04 4.02 13.87
N ALA A 43 -9.06 3.28 12.76
CA ALA A 43 -8.65 3.79 11.44
C ALA A 43 -9.50 4.99 11.00
N MET A 44 -10.80 4.97 11.27
CA MET A 44 -11.74 6.06 10.97
C MET A 44 -11.47 7.36 11.72
N LYS A 45 -10.63 7.35 12.76
CA LYS A 45 -10.18 8.57 13.48
C LYS A 45 -8.99 9.25 12.82
N LYS A 46 -8.35 8.60 11.84
CA LYS A 46 -7.22 9.15 11.10
C LYS A 46 -7.68 10.16 10.05
N ALA A 47 -6.75 10.95 9.55
CA ALA A 47 -7.01 11.78 8.38
C ALA A 47 -7.48 10.90 7.22
N SER A 48 -8.35 11.45 6.36
CA SER A 48 -8.89 10.70 5.22
C SER A 48 -8.79 11.50 3.94
N ALA A 49 -8.52 10.82 2.84
CA ALA A 49 -8.54 11.38 1.50
C ALA A 49 -9.60 10.69 0.63
N MET A 50 -10.07 11.41 -0.38
CA MET A 50 -10.80 10.83 -1.50
C MET A 50 -9.80 10.63 -2.62
N VAL A 51 -9.52 9.36 -2.96
CA VAL A 51 -8.61 9.01 -4.05
C VAL A 51 -9.45 8.82 -5.33
N GLY A 52 -9.05 9.46 -6.43
CA GLY A 52 -9.67 9.27 -7.74
C GLY A 52 -9.23 7.94 -8.38
N GLY A 53 -10.01 7.42 -9.34
CA GLY A 53 -9.67 6.17 -10.06
C GLY A 53 -10.61 5.01 -9.76
N ALA A 54 -10.15 3.76 -9.95
CA ALA A 54 -10.95 2.58 -9.67
C ALA A 54 -11.29 2.49 -8.17
N GLY A 55 -12.57 2.35 -7.82
CA GLY A 55 -13.04 2.42 -6.43
C GLY A 55 -13.57 3.79 -5.96
N GLN A 56 -13.95 4.67 -6.89
CA GLN A 56 -14.53 6.00 -6.62
C GLN A 56 -15.59 6.01 -5.52
N GLY A 57 -15.59 7.08 -4.72
CA GLY A 57 -16.65 7.35 -3.74
C GLY A 57 -16.41 6.80 -2.33
N VAL A 58 -15.30 6.09 -2.11
CA VAL A 58 -14.97 5.52 -0.80
C VAL A 58 -13.80 6.26 -0.15
N ARG A 59 -13.93 6.56 1.15
CA ARG A 59 -12.87 7.20 1.93
C ARG A 59 -11.68 6.27 2.08
N HIS A 60 -10.49 6.84 1.95
CA HIS A 60 -9.24 6.19 2.29
C HIS A 60 -8.67 6.83 3.55
N TYR A 61 -8.36 6.03 4.56
CA TYR A 61 -7.78 6.50 5.81
C TYR A 61 -6.26 6.48 5.71
N MET A 62 -5.63 7.61 6.02
CA MET A 62 -4.19 7.81 5.92
C MET A 62 -3.52 7.28 7.19
N MET A 63 -2.70 6.25 7.05
CA MET A 63 -2.09 5.53 8.16
C MET A 63 -0.58 5.43 7.99
N ASP A 64 0.17 5.79 9.03
CA ASP A 64 1.60 5.51 9.06
C ASP A 64 1.81 4.00 9.07
N ALA A 65 2.55 3.49 8.08
CA ALA A 65 2.80 2.07 7.90
C ALA A 65 4.24 1.83 7.46
N TRP A 66 4.76 0.64 7.76
CA TRP A 66 5.97 0.15 7.15
C TRP A 66 5.60 -0.76 5.98
N ILE A 67 6.14 -0.46 4.80
CA ILE A 67 6.16 -1.41 3.68
C ILE A 67 7.52 -2.11 3.68
N LEU A 68 7.50 -3.42 3.46
CA LEU A 68 8.69 -4.26 3.41
C LEU A 68 8.71 -4.97 2.06
N PHE A 69 9.83 -4.86 1.35
CA PHE A 69 10.08 -5.59 0.11
C PHE A 69 11.20 -6.60 0.36
N THR A 70 10.91 -7.87 0.14
CA THR A 70 11.92 -8.92 0.11
C THR A 70 12.38 -9.12 -1.33
N HIS A 71 13.66 -8.89 -1.58
CA HIS A 71 14.28 -9.05 -2.89
C HIS A 71 14.61 -10.53 -3.15
N THR A 72 14.84 -10.87 -4.43
CA THR A 72 15.19 -12.23 -4.85
C THR A 72 16.54 -12.72 -4.32
N ASP A 73 17.42 -11.80 -3.92
CA ASP A 73 18.71 -12.09 -3.27
C ASP A 73 18.59 -12.29 -1.75
N GLY A 74 17.37 -12.23 -1.19
CA GLY A 74 17.09 -12.39 0.23
C GLY A 74 17.27 -11.11 1.05
N THR A 75 17.68 -10.00 0.44
CA THR A 75 17.73 -8.71 1.13
C THR A 75 16.33 -8.15 1.37
N VAL A 76 16.18 -7.33 2.42
CA VAL A 76 14.92 -6.69 2.77
C VAL A 76 15.12 -5.18 2.75
N ASP A 77 14.34 -4.48 1.94
CA ASP A 77 14.19 -3.03 2.02
C ASP A 77 12.91 -2.71 2.79
N SER A 78 12.96 -1.69 3.65
CA SER A 78 11.79 -1.24 4.39
C SER A 78 11.65 0.27 4.37
N ARG A 79 10.42 0.75 4.27
CA ARG A 79 10.11 2.17 4.18
C ARG A 79 8.91 2.51 5.05
N ASN A 80 9.02 3.61 5.79
CA ASN A 80 7.86 4.22 6.43
C ASN A 80 7.13 5.07 5.40
N ILE A 81 5.82 4.85 5.25
CA ILE A 81 4.96 5.49 4.26
C ILE A 81 3.65 5.91 4.92
N VAL A 82 2.95 6.85 4.27
CA VAL A 82 1.54 7.11 4.57
C VAL A 82 0.70 6.25 3.64
N LEU A 83 0.23 5.11 4.15
CA LEU A 83 -0.61 4.19 3.41
C LEU A 83 -2.06 4.68 3.38
N CYS A 84 -2.64 4.76 2.18
CA CYS A 84 -4.07 5.04 2.01
C CYS A 84 -4.90 3.76 2.10
N VAL A 85 -5.56 3.54 3.23
CA VAL A 85 -6.34 2.33 3.48
C VAL A 85 -7.81 2.54 3.11
N GLY A 86 -8.27 1.89 2.05
CA GLY A 86 -9.64 1.99 1.56
C GLY A 86 -10.65 1.36 2.52
N HIS A 87 -11.72 2.11 2.84
CA HIS A 87 -12.82 1.59 3.65
C HIS A 87 -13.50 0.40 2.97
N PRO A 88 -13.99 -0.61 3.71
CA PRO A 88 -14.70 -1.74 3.11
C PRO A 88 -15.97 -1.28 2.42
N HIS A 89 -16.12 -1.59 1.14
CA HIS A 89 -17.35 -1.30 0.40
C HIS A 89 -17.70 -2.48 -0.53
N PRO A 90 -18.97 -2.95 -0.56
CA PRO A 90 -19.38 -4.07 -1.40
C PRO A 90 -19.07 -3.90 -2.89
N GLY A 91 -19.11 -2.66 -3.40
CA GLY A 91 -18.84 -2.33 -4.81
C GLY A 91 -17.35 -2.25 -5.20
N ASN A 92 -16.42 -2.28 -4.24
CA ASN A 92 -14.98 -2.12 -4.50
C ASN A 92 -14.19 -3.43 -4.36
N ARG A 93 -14.88 -4.58 -4.37
CA ARG A 93 -14.30 -5.90 -4.10
C ARG A 93 -13.37 -6.44 -5.18
N GLN A 94 -13.26 -5.79 -6.34
CA GLN A 94 -12.53 -6.31 -7.51
C GLN A 94 -11.29 -5.48 -7.89
N HIS A 95 -10.88 -4.52 -7.06
CA HIS A 95 -9.75 -3.63 -7.39
C HIS A 95 -8.49 -4.05 -6.64
N GLU A 96 -7.38 -4.08 -7.38
CA GLU A 96 -6.04 -4.41 -6.88
C GLU A 96 -5.50 -3.30 -5.99
N SER A 97 -4.74 -3.66 -4.96
CA SER A 97 -3.96 -2.68 -4.19
C SER A 97 -2.91 -2.01 -5.10
N LEU A 98 -2.69 -0.70 -4.99
CA LEU A 98 -1.81 0.06 -5.88
C LEU A 98 -0.53 0.48 -5.18
N LEU A 99 0.62 0.22 -5.79
CA LEU A 99 1.91 0.75 -5.38
C LEU A 99 2.19 2.00 -6.21
N GLY A 100 2.09 3.17 -5.58
CA GLY A 100 2.14 4.47 -6.22
C GLY A 100 3.52 5.10 -6.24
N ARG A 101 3.59 6.30 -6.83
CA ARG A 101 4.83 7.07 -7.02
C ARG A 101 5.50 7.47 -5.72
N ASP A 102 4.73 7.70 -4.66
CA ASP A 102 5.22 7.96 -3.31
C ASP A 102 6.25 6.92 -2.84
N VAL A 103 6.05 5.65 -3.20
CA VAL A 103 7.00 4.56 -2.95
C VAL A 103 7.96 4.36 -4.13
N LEU A 104 7.44 4.32 -5.37
CA LEU A 104 8.25 3.97 -6.54
C LEU A 104 9.41 4.94 -6.80
N GLN A 105 9.28 6.21 -6.42
CA GLN A 105 10.34 7.21 -6.56
C GLN A 105 11.64 6.88 -5.80
N HIS A 106 11.60 5.94 -4.86
CA HIS A 106 12.76 5.46 -4.11
C HIS A 106 13.54 4.35 -4.85
N TYR A 107 12.98 3.82 -5.94
CA TYR A 107 13.58 2.75 -6.71
C TYR A 107 13.92 3.22 -8.13
N VAL A 108 15.01 2.69 -8.66
CA VAL A 108 15.23 2.68 -10.10
C VAL A 108 14.34 1.58 -10.67
N SER A 109 13.30 2.01 -11.38
CA SER A 109 12.35 1.11 -12.03
C SER A 109 12.81 0.87 -13.47
N SER A 110 13.03 -0.38 -13.85
CA SER A 110 13.27 -0.78 -15.24
C SER A 110 12.18 -1.76 -15.68
N PHE A 111 11.70 -1.58 -16.91
CA PHE A 111 10.78 -2.51 -17.55
C PHE A 111 11.46 -3.13 -18.76
N ASP A 112 11.53 -4.45 -18.76
CA ASP A 112 11.99 -5.23 -19.89
C ASP A 112 10.90 -6.22 -20.33
N GLY A 113 10.75 -6.40 -21.65
CA GLY A 113 9.74 -7.29 -22.22
C GLY A 113 9.97 -8.77 -21.91
N VAL A 114 11.18 -9.16 -21.50
CA VAL A 114 11.53 -10.55 -21.16
C VAL A 114 11.47 -10.79 -19.65
N TYR A 115 12.04 -9.90 -18.84
CA TYR A 115 12.12 -10.06 -17.39
C TYR A 115 11.02 -9.33 -16.59
N GLY A 116 10.18 -8.52 -17.26
CA GLY A 116 9.14 -7.73 -16.63
C GLY A 116 9.68 -6.50 -15.89
N LEU A 117 9.00 -6.11 -14.82
CA LEU A 117 9.38 -4.96 -13.99
C LEU A 117 10.44 -5.35 -12.96
N THR A 118 11.52 -4.59 -12.89
CA THR A 118 12.53 -4.67 -11.82
C THR A 118 12.57 -3.37 -11.02
N LEU A 119 12.63 -3.48 -9.70
CA LEU A 119 12.82 -2.36 -8.77
C LEU A 119 14.16 -2.54 -8.04
N ALA A 120 15.13 -1.67 -8.34
CA ALA A 120 16.42 -1.64 -7.66
C ALA A 120 16.47 -0.45 -6.70
N ALA A 121 17.02 -0.64 -5.50
CA ALA A 121 17.23 0.47 -4.57
C ALA A 121 18.08 1.56 -5.23
N ARG A 122 17.66 2.83 -5.12
CA ARG A 122 18.44 3.94 -5.67
C ARG A 122 19.78 4.05 -4.92
N PRO A 123 20.92 4.16 -5.62
CA PRO A 123 22.19 4.45 -4.97
C PRO A 123 22.09 5.75 -4.16
N PRO A 124 22.82 5.90 -3.04
CA PRO A 124 22.94 7.18 -2.38
C PRO A 124 23.45 8.23 -3.37
N ALA A 125 22.89 9.43 -3.34
CA ALA A 125 23.40 10.54 -4.13
C ALA A 125 24.87 10.82 -3.74
N PRO A 126 25.74 11.16 -4.71
CA PRO A 126 27.13 11.48 -4.45
C PRO A 126 27.30 12.71 -3.55
#